data_AF-W4LK13-F1
#
_entry.id   AF-W4LK13-F1
#
_cell.length_a   1.000
_cell.length_b   1.000
_cell.length_c   1.000
_cell.angle_alpha   90.00
_cell.angle_beta   90.00
_cell.angle_gamma   90.00
#
_symmetry.space_group_name_H-M   'P 1'
#
loop_
_entity.id
_entity.type
_entity.pdbx_description
1 polymer ?
#
loop_
_entity_poly.entity_id
_entity_poly.type
_entity_poly.pdbx_seq_one_letter_code
_entity_poly.pdbx_strand_id
1 'polypeptide(L)'
;MGTTTMGVKLDEEIRERLKKLGERKQRSTHWLMKEAVLRYLETEERYEREKAEDMARWERFLDTGNAIPHEDAKQRFDALAERAAQKTQSS
;
A
#
# COMPACT_ATOMS: atom_id res chain seq x y z
N MET A 1 22.84 -5.05 12.09
CA MET A 1 22.53 -5.60 10.75
C MET A 1 23.47 -4.96 9.76
N GLY A 2 24.21 -5.75 8.97
CA GLY A 2 25.23 -5.22 8.05
C GLY A 2 24.58 -4.55 6.83
N THR A 3 25.01 -3.32 6.53
CA THR A 3 24.64 -2.65 5.28
C THR A 3 25.58 -3.13 4.17
N THR A 4 25.03 -3.76 3.14
CA THR A 4 25.78 -4.15 1.95
C THR A 4 25.54 -3.12 0.84
N THR A 5 26.61 -2.63 0.22
CA THR A 5 26.51 -1.69 -0.91
C THR A 5 26.08 -2.45 -2.17
N MET A 6 24.95 -2.06 -2.75
CA MET A 6 24.50 -2.56 -4.05
C MET A 6 24.65 -1.46 -5.11
N GLY A 7 25.32 -1.77 -6.21
CA GLY A 7 25.42 -0.87 -7.36
C GLY A 7 24.19 -0.96 -8.25
N VAL A 8 23.58 0.18 -8.57
CA VAL A 8 22.46 0.27 -9.51
C VAL A 8 22.94 1.00 -10.76
N LYS A 9 22.71 0.41 -11.95
CA LYS A 9 23.02 1.07 -13.22
C LYS A 9 21.95 2.13 -13.51
N LEU A 10 22.37 3.38 -13.60
CA LEU A 10 21.52 4.52 -13.95
C LEU A 10 22.13 5.22 -15.16
N ASP A 11 21.31 5.53 -16.14
CA ASP A 11 21.71 6.36 -17.27
C ASP A 11 22.02 7.80 -16.80
N GLU A 12 22.61 8.58 -17.70
CA GLU A 12 23.00 9.96 -17.40
C GLU A 12 21.77 10.86 -17.16
N GLU A 13 20.69 10.64 -17.91
CA GLU A 13 19.46 11.42 -17.80
C GLU A 13 18.84 11.30 -16.40
N ILE A 14 18.70 10.07 -15.88
CA ILE A 14 18.16 9.81 -14.55
C ILE A 14 19.08 10.42 -13.48
N ARG A 15 20.41 10.30 -13.64
CA ARG A 15 21.37 10.89 -12.70
C ARG A 15 21.23 12.42 -12.64
N GLU A 16 21.09 13.09 -13.78
CA GLU A 16 20.90 14.54 -13.83
C GLU A 16 19.55 14.95 -13.20
N ARG A 17 18.48 14.21 -13.49
CA ARG A 17 17.14 14.44 -12.90
C ARG A 17 17.15 14.29 -11.38
N LEU A 18 17.82 13.25 -10.86
CA LEU A 18 17.95 13.03 -9.42
C LEU A 18 18.77 14.14 -8.76
N LYS A 19 19.85 14.60 -9.40
CA LYS A 19 20.67 15.72 -8.90
C LYS A 19 19.84 17.00 -8.80
N LYS A 20 19.16 17.40 -9.88
CA LYS A 20 18.28 18.59 -9.91
C LYS A 20 17.17 18.50 -8.86
N LEU A 21 16.58 17.30 -8.68
CA LEU A 21 15.56 17.08 -7.66
C LEU A 21 16.13 17.17 -6.24
N GLY A 22 17.34 16.64 -6.02
CA GLY A 22 18.05 16.71 -4.75
C GLY A 22 18.36 18.13 -4.34
N GLU A 23 18.87 18.94 -5.27
CA GLU A 23 19.12 20.37 -5.07
C GLU A 23 17.83 21.11 -4.65
N ARG A 24 16.73 20.90 -5.38
CA ARG A 24 15.43 21.52 -5.07
C ARG A 24 14.87 21.08 -3.72
N LYS A 25 15.06 19.82 -3.33
CA LYS A 25 14.55 19.25 -2.07
C LYS A 25 15.53 19.38 -0.90
N GLN A 26 16.73 19.94 -1.12
CA GLN A 26 17.83 19.99 -0.15
C GLN A 26 18.18 18.59 0.41
N ARG A 27 18.23 17.60 -0.47
CA ARG A 27 18.55 16.20 -0.15
C ARG A 27 19.63 15.65 -1.09
N SER A 28 20.43 14.71 -0.60
CA SER A 28 21.44 14.06 -1.43
C SER A 28 20.78 13.09 -2.43
N THR A 29 21.43 12.89 -3.57
CA THR A 29 21.01 11.93 -4.59
C THR A 29 20.87 10.52 -3.99
N HIS A 30 21.80 10.12 -3.12
CA HIS A 30 21.74 8.83 -2.42
C HIS A 30 20.49 8.70 -1.53
N TRP A 31 20.13 9.77 -0.79
CA TRP A 31 18.90 9.76 0.01
C TRP A 31 17.66 9.59 -0.87
N LEU A 32 17.61 10.28 -2.02
CA LEU A 32 16.50 10.15 -2.97
C LEU A 32 16.40 8.74 -3.58
N MET A 33 17.53 8.11 -3.89
CA MET A 33 17.54 6.73 -4.38
C MET A 33 16.97 5.76 -3.33
N LYS A 34 17.42 5.89 -2.08
CA LYS A 34 16.91 5.05 -0.98
C LYS A 34 15.41 5.27 -0.77
N GLU A 35 14.98 6.52 -0.75
CA GLU A 35 13.57 6.90 -0.59
C GLU A 35 12.71 6.35 -1.73
N ALA A 36 13.19 6.40 -2.98
CA ALA A 36 12.47 5.85 -4.12
C ALA A 36 12.29 4.32 -4.01
N VAL A 37 13.32 3.60 -3.58
CA VAL A 37 13.25 2.15 -3.36
C VAL A 37 12.26 1.82 -2.24
N LEU A 38 12.31 2.55 -1.12
CA LEU A 38 11.38 2.32 0.00
C LEU A 38 9.93 2.52 -0.42
N ARG A 39 9.62 3.62 -1.12
CA ARG A 39 8.26 3.89 -1.61
C ARG A 39 7.76 2.84 -2.59
N TYR A 40 8.65 2.35 -3.44
CA TYR A 40 8.32 1.27 -4.38
C TYR A 40 7.98 -0.01 -3.62
N LEU A 41 8.84 -0.41 -2.66
CA LEU A 41 8.61 -1.59 -1.84
C LEU A 41 7.29 -1.49 -1.05
N GLU A 42 7.03 -0.38 -0.38
CA GLU A 42 5.78 -0.19 0.36
C GLU A 42 4.53 -0.34 -0.51
N THR A 43 4.61 0.15 -1.76
CA THR A 43 3.50 0.05 -2.71
C THR A 43 3.33 -1.38 -3.19
N GLU A 44 4.42 -2.05 -3.55
CA GLU A 44 4.40 -3.41 -4.07
C GLU A 44 4.01 -4.43 -3.00
N GLU A 45 4.52 -4.29 -1.77
CA GLU A 45 4.17 -5.12 -0.62
C GLU A 45 2.70 -4.94 -0.21
N ARG A 46 2.15 -3.71 -0.33
CA ARG A 46 0.71 -3.49 -0.16
C ARG A 46 -0.08 -4.23 -1.23
N TYR A 47 0.32 -4.10 -2.49
CA TYR A 47 -0.38 -4.74 -3.60
C TYR A 47 -0.38 -6.27 -3.49
N GLU A 48 0.79 -6.88 -3.22
CA GLU A 48 0.88 -8.33 -3.08
C GLU A 48 0.12 -8.85 -1.86
N ARG A 49 0.07 -8.10 -0.75
CA ARG A 49 -0.78 -8.45 0.40
C ARG A 49 -2.26 -8.44 0.05
N GLU A 50 -2.74 -7.36 -0.60
CA GLU A 50 -4.14 -7.23 -1.01
C GLU A 50 -4.53 -8.36 -1.97
N LYS A 51 -3.68 -8.64 -2.96
CA LYS A 51 -3.84 -9.74 -3.90
C LYS A 51 -3.86 -11.10 -3.22
N ALA A 52 -3.00 -11.34 -2.23
CA ALA A 52 -2.99 -12.59 -1.47
C ALA A 52 -4.28 -12.76 -0.64
N GLU A 53 -4.77 -11.67 -0.02
CA GLU A 53 -6.04 -11.69 0.71
C GLU A 53 -7.22 -11.98 -0.21
N ASP A 54 -7.26 -11.35 -1.38
CA ASP A 54 -8.33 -11.55 -2.37
C ASP A 54 -8.29 -12.96 -2.96
N MET A 55 -7.10 -13.50 -3.25
CA MET A 55 -6.95 -14.89 -3.69
C MET A 55 -7.41 -15.87 -2.62
N ALA A 56 -7.02 -15.66 -1.35
CA ALA A 56 -7.46 -16.53 -0.25
C ALA A 56 -8.97 -16.41 0.04
N ARG A 57 -9.59 -15.26 -0.23
CA ARG A 57 -11.06 -15.12 -0.19
C ARG A 57 -11.70 -15.90 -1.34
N TRP A 58 -11.14 -15.79 -2.54
CA TRP A 58 -11.63 -16.49 -3.72
C TRP A 58 -11.55 -18.02 -3.56
N GLU A 59 -10.42 -18.55 -3.10
CA GLU A 59 -10.26 -19.98 -2.81
C GLU A 59 -11.28 -20.48 -1.78
N ARG A 60 -11.47 -19.73 -0.68
CA ARG A 60 -12.50 -20.07 0.32
C ARG A 60 -13.90 -20.09 -0.28
N PHE A 61 -14.22 -19.17 -1.19
CA PHE A 61 -15.51 -19.17 -1.86
C PHE A 61 -15.68 -20.40 -2.77
N LEU A 62 -14.64 -20.78 -3.52
CA LEU A 62 -14.68 -21.99 -4.35
C LEU A 62 -14.87 -23.27 -3.50
N ASP A 63 -14.18 -23.36 -2.36
CA ASP A 63 -14.23 -24.55 -1.51
C ASP A 63 -15.53 -24.65 -0.70
N THR A 64 -16.06 -23.52 -0.24
CA THR A 64 -17.19 -23.51 0.72
C THR A 64 -18.51 -23.03 0.13
N GLY A 65 -18.49 -22.36 -1.03
CA GLY A 65 -19.63 -21.66 -1.61
C GLY A 65 -20.15 -20.50 -0.75
N ASN A 66 -19.46 -20.15 0.34
CA ASN A 66 -19.97 -19.25 1.36
C ASN A 66 -19.74 -17.78 0.94
N ALA A 67 -20.81 -17.09 0.60
CA ALA A 67 -20.84 -15.67 0.30
C ALA A 67 -21.99 -15.01 1.05
N ILE A 68 -21.84 -13.73 1.38
CA ILE A 68 -22.91 -12.94 1.98
C ILE A 68 -23.76 -12.35 0.83
N PRO A 69 -25.08 -12.58 0.80
CA PRO A 69 -25.96 -11.93 -0.16
C PRO A 69 -25.84 -10.39 -0.09
N HIS A 70 -26.04 -9.72 -1.22
CA HIS A 70 -25.87 -8.26 -1.30
C HIS A 70 -26.76 -7.50 -0.31
N GLU A 71 -28.00 -7.94 -0.11
CA GLU A 71 -28.94 -7.32 0.83
C GLU A 71 -28.47 -7.45 2.29
N ASP A 72 -27.95 -8.62 2.66
CA ASP A 72 -27.41 -8.86 4.00
C ASP A 72 -26.14 -8.01 4.25
N ALA A 73 -25.31 -7.82 3.22
CA ALA A 73 -24.15 -6.95 3.30
C ALA A 73 -24.56 -5.49 3.52
N LYS A 74 -25.55 -4.98 2.77
CA LYS A 74 -26.11 -3.62 2.94
C LYS A 74 -26.64 -3.40 4.36
N GLN A 75 -27.47 -4.31 4.85
CA GLN A 75 -28.03 -4.21 6.21
C GLN A 75 -26.93 -4.15 7.28
N ARG A 76 -25.83 -4.91 7.11
CA ARG A 76 -24.68 -4.85 8.02
C ARG A 76 -23.97 -3.50 7.95
N PHE A 77 -23.78 -2.94 6.76
CA PHE A 77 -23.16 -1.62 6.60
C PHE A 77 -24.00 -0.49 7.20
N ASP A 78 -25.33 -0.53 6.99
CA ASP A 78 -26.26 0.46 7.57
C ASP A 78 -26.22 0.40 9.11
N ALA A 79 -26.29 -0.80 9.69
CA ALA A 79 -26.18 -0.99 11.13
C ALA A 79 -24.82 -0.53 11.71
N LEU A 80 -23.73 -0.65 10.95
CA LEU A 80 -22.42 -0.13 11.34
C LEU A 80 -22.38 1.40 11.32
N ALA A 81 -22.99 2.03 10.31
CA ALA A 81 -23.09 3.48 10.20
C ALA A 81 -23.89 4.08 11.36
N GLU A 82 -25.02 3.45 11.72
CA GLU A 82 -25.84 3.88 12.86
C GLU A 82 -25.09 3.77 14.20
N ARG A 83 -24.34 2.68 14.43
CA ARG A 83 -23.51 2.52 15.63
C ARG A 83 -22.40 3.57 15.72
N ALA A 84 -21.79 3.93 14.60
CA ALA A 84 -20.80 4.99 14.55
C ALA A 84 -21.41 6.35 14.94
N ALA A 85 -22.59 6.68 14.40
CA ALA A 85 -23.32 7.92 14.71
C ALA A 85 -23.75 8.03 16.18
N GLN A 86 -24.22 6.92 16.77
CA GLN A 86 -24.60 6.87 18.19
C GLN A 86 -23.41 7.09 19.13
N LYS A 87 -22.21 6.59 18.75
CA LYS A 87 -20.99 6.77 19.53
C LYS A 87 -20.48 8.21 19.55
N THR A 88 -20.74 8.99 18.49
CA THR A 88 -20.40 10.41 18.41
C THR A 88 -21.36 11.30 19.20
N GLN A 89 -22.63 10.90 19.38
CA GLN A 89 -23.61 11.67 20.16
C GLN A 89 -23.54 11.41 21.68
N SER A 90 -22.89 10.32 22.08
CA SER A 90 -22.72 9.94 23.50
C SER A 90 -21.39 10.42 24.11
N SER A 91 -20.63 11.27 23.40
CA SER A 91 -19.34 11.83 23.84
C SER A 91 -19.37 13.35 23.78
#